data_AF-A0A1D9H3E0-F1
#
_entry.id   AF-A0A1D9H3E0-F1
#
_cell.length_a   1.000
_cell.length_b   1.000
_cell.length_c   1.000
_cell.angle_alpha   90.00
_cell.angle_beta   90.00
_cell.angle_gamma   90.00
#
_symmetry.space_group_name_H-M   'P 1'
#
loop_
_entity.id
_entity.type
_entity.pdbx_description
1 polymer ?
#
loop_
_entity_poly.entity_id
_entity_poly.type
_entity_poly.pdbx_seq_one_letter_code
_entity_poly.pdbx_strand_id
1 'polypeptide(L)'
;MTTTKTKYEKLDALIIAAIVGSPIDFNSIYQRNVKKECERIADEDNKARGLPKWRDIHGWRILDRRLQALRKAGKIRHTGKGWVREGDAA
;
A
#
# COMPACT_ATOMS: atom_id res chain seq x y z
N MET A 1 23.09 0.67 5.50
CA MET A 1 21.73 0.87 6.05
C MET A 1 21.06 -0.49 6.12
N THR A 2 20.86 -1.02 7.32
CA THR A 2 20.20 -2.32 7.52
C THR A 2 18.71 -2.17 7.26
N THR A 3 18.22 -2.68 6.13
CA THR A 3 16.79 -2.76 5.86
C THR A 3 16.18 -3.78 6.82
N THR A 4 15.64 -3.32 7.95
CA THR A 4 14.80 -4.17 8.80
C THR A 4 13.64 -4.66 7.96
N LYS A 5 13.61 -5.96 7.65
CA LYS A 5 12.54 -6.62 6.90
C LYS A 5 11.21 -6.37 7.62
N THR A 6 10.38 -5.50 7.06
CA THR A 6 9.05 -5.24 7.64
C THR A 6 8.04 -6.19 7.03
N LYS A 7 6.94 -6.49 7.74
CA LYS A 7 5.81 -7.27 7.19
C LYS A 7 5.20 -6.66 5.93
N TYR A 8 5.52 -5.39 5.62
CA TYR A 8 5.03 -4.66 4.45
C TYR A 8 5.96 -4.72 3.23
N GLU A 9 7.15 -5.29 3.34
CA GLU A 9 8.15 -5.25 2.25
C GLU A 9 7.61 -5.80 0.92
N LYS A 10 6.93 -6.95 0.98
CA LYS A 10 6.27 -7.53 -0.19
C LYS A 10 5.18 -6.62 -0.75
N LEU A 11 4.36 -6.02 0.11
CA LEU A 11 3.29 -5.12 -0.31
C LEU A 11 3.85 -3.84 -0.93
N ASP A 12 4.88 -3.25 -0.34
CA ASP A 12 5.53 -2.05 -0.87
C ASP A 12 6.11 -2.29 -2.27
N ALA A 13 6.77 -3.45 -2.47
CA ALA A 13 7.29 -3.83 -3.78
C ALA A 13 6.16 -3.96 -4.83
N LEU A 14 5.04 -4.57 -4.45
CA LEU A 14 3.86 -4.69 -5.31
C LEU A 14 3.24 -3.32 -5.64
N ILE A 15 3.14 -2.42 -4.67
CA ILE A 15 2.60 -1.06 -4.88
C ILE A 15 3.50 -0.28 -5.84
N ILE A 16 4.81 -0.27 -5.61
CA ILE A 16 5.77 0.43 -6.49
C ILE A 16 5.70 -0.15 -7.90
N ALA A 17 5.63 -1.48 -8.04
CA ALA A 17 5.50 -2.14 -9.35
C ALA A 17 4.19 -1.78 -10.06
N ALA A 18 3.09 -1.58 -9.33
CA ALA A 18 1.80 -1.20 -9.90
C ALA A 18 1.76 0.26 -10.40
N ILE A 19 2.57 1.14 -9.82
CA ILE A 19 2.67 2.55 -10.23
C ILE A 19 3.69 2.67 -11.36
N VAL A 20 3.22 2.77 -12.61
CA VAL A 20 4.06 2.85 -13.81
C VAL A 20 3.50 3.84 -14.84
N GLY A 21 4.37 4.66 -15.42
CA GLY A 21 4.09 5.48 -16.60
C GLY A 21 3.22 6.71 -16.32
N SER A 22 1.93 6.50 -16.04
CA SER A 22 0.94 7.55 -15.81
C SER A 22 0.41 7.54 -14.37
N PRO A 23 -0.13 8.66 -13.87
CA PRO A 23 -0.81 8.69 -12.58
C PRO A 23 -1.88 7.60 -12.49
N ILE A 24 -1.75 6.73 -11.48
CA ILE A 24 -2.67 5.61 -11.26
C ILE A 24 -3.53 5.87 -10.02
N ASP A 25 -4.83 5.62 -10.12
CA ASP A 25 -5.75 5.84 -9.01
C ASP A 25 -5.70 4.70 -7.97
N PHE A 26 -6.27 4.95 -6.80
CA PHE A 26 -6.26 4.00 -5.68
C PHE A 26 -6.88 2.65 -6.03
N ASN A 27 -8.03 2.64 -6.73
CA ASN A 27 -8.72 1.39 -7.07
C ASN A 27 -7.92 0.60 -8.08
N SER A 28 -7.26 1.29 -9.03
CA SER A 28 -6.36 0.68 -9.98
C SER A 28 -5.12 0.04 -9.33
N ILE A 29 -4.64 0.60 -8.21
CA ILE A 29 -3.60 -0.05 -7.39
C ILE A 29 -4.20 -1.22 -6.56
N TYR A 30 -5.41 -1.07 -6.01
CA TYR A 30 -6.05 -2.03 -5.10
C TYR A 30 -6.66 -3.25 -5.82
N GLN A 31 -5.84 -3.98 -6.57
CA GLN A 31 -6.28 -5.12 -7.37
C GLN A 31 -5.34 -6.31 -7.21
N ARG A 32 -5.80 -7.50 -7.64
CA ARG A 32 -4.99 -8.71 -7.82
C ARG A 32 -4.05 -8.97 -6.62
N ASN A 33 -2.73 -8.95 -6.86
CA ASN A 33 -1.70 -9.26 -5.88
C ASN A 33 -1.62 -8.22 -4.75
N VAL A 34 -1.85 -6.94 -5.04
CA VAL A 34 -1.88 -5.88 -4.02
C VAL A 34 -3.05 -6.11 -3.07
N LYS A 35 -4.26 -6.34 -3.62
CA LYS A 35 -5.45 -6.63 -2.82
C LYS A 35 -5.25 -7.87 -1.94
N LYS A 36 -4.79 -8.98 -2.53
CA LYS A 36 -4.53 -10.24 -1.80
C LYS A 36 -3.55 -10.05 -0.65
N GLU A 37 -2.47 -9.29 -0.87
CA GLU A 37 -1.46 -9.05 0.17
C GLU A 37 -1.97 -8.11 1.27
N CYS A 38 -2.75 -7.09 0.91
CA CYS A 38 -3.43 -6.22 1.86
C CYS A 38 -4.41 -6.98 2.76
N GLU A 39 -5.21 -7.89 2.18
CA GLU A 39 -6.15 -8.73 2.92
C GLU A 39 -5.41 -9.69 3.87
N ARG A 40 -4.32 -10.33 3.42
CA ARG A 40 -3.48 -11.16 4.29
C ARG A 40 -2.98 -10.39 5.52
N ILE A 41 -2.45 -9.19 5.33
CA ILE A 41 -1.92 -8.36 6.43
C ILE A 41 -3.06 -7.87 7.35
N ALA A 42 -4.19 -7.49 6.78
CA ALA A 42 -5.38 -7.09 7.53
C ALA A 42 -5.87 -8.22 8.44
N ASP A 43 -5.96 -9.45 7.93
CA ASP A 43 -6.37 -10.62 8.70
C ASP A 43 -5.41 -10.93 9.85
N GLU A 44 -4.10 -10.85 9.59
CA GLU A 44 -3.06 -11.02 10.63
C GLU A 44 -3.19 -9.95 11.72
N ASP A 45 -3.40 -8.69 11.34
CA ASP A 45 -3.53 -7.59 12.30
C ASP A 45 -4.82 -7.67 13.12
N ASN A 46 -5.94 -8.07 12.50
CA ASN A 46 -7.22 -8.26 13.19
C ASN A 46 -7.14 -9.41 14.20
N LYS A 47 -6.53 -10.54 13.79
CA LYS A 47 -6.29 -11.69 14.68
C LYS A 47 -5.40 -11.32 15.86
N ALA A 48 -4.28 -10.64 15.60
CA ALA A 48 -3.34 -10.25 16.66
C ALA A 48 -3.95 -9.26 17.66
N ARG A 49 -4.88 -8.40 17.21
CA ARG A 49 -5.52 -7.38 18.05
C ARG A 49 -6.82 -7.84 18.72
N GLY A 50 -7.37 -9.00 18.33
CA GLY A 50 -8.65 -9.48 18.81
C GLY A 50 -9.79 -8.49 18.59
N LEU A 51 -9.78 -7.77 17.46
CA LEU A 51 -10.77 -6.74 17.19
C LEU A 51 -12.16 -7.37 16.95
N PRO A 52 -13.24 -6.73 17.42
CA PRO A 52 -14.58 -7.14 17.02
C PRO A 52 -14.80 -6.82 15.54
N LYS A 53 -15.61 -7.64 14.85
CA LYS A 53 -15.82 -7.57 13.39
C LYS A 53 -16.17 -6.17 12.85
N TRP A 54 -16.93 -5.37 13.60
CA TRP A 54 -17.29 -4.00 13.22
C TRP A 54 -16.11 -3.01 13.23
N ARG A 55 -14.98 -3.40 13.83
CA ARG A 55 -13.73 -2.64 13.92
C ARG A 55 -12.59 -3.30 13.13
N ASP A 56 -12.89 -4.31 12.31
CA ASP A 56 -11.89 -4.98 11.48
C ASP A 56 -11.17 -3.98 10.60
N ILE A 57 -9.85 -4.11 10.58
CA ILE A 57 -9.02 -3.43 9.61
C ILE A 57 -9.27 -4.11 8.28
N HIS A 58 -9.79 -3.36 7.32
CA HIS A 58 -9.96 -3.86 5.95
C HIS A 58 -8.67 -3.71 5.14
N GLY A 59 -8.47 -4.57 4.14
CA GLY A 59 -7.28 -4.52 3.27
C GLY A 59 -7.05 -3.15 2.62
N TRP A 60 -8.10 -2.42 2.22
CA TRP A 60 -7.95 -1.09 1.65
C TRP A 60 -7.36 -0.07 2.63
N ARG A 61 -7.58 -0.24 3.95
CA ARG A 61 -6.92 0.57 4.99
C ARG A 61 -5.43 0.27 5.07
N ILE A 62 -5.01 -0.95 4.77
CA ILE A 62 -3.59 -1.31 4.68
C ILE A 62 -2.95 -0.60 3.49
N LEU A 63 -3.58 -0.64 2.32
CA LEU A 63 -3.08 0.07 1.14
C LEU A 63 -2.94 1.58 1.41
N ASP A 64 -3.97 2.23 1.94
CA ASP A 64 -3.94 3.66 2.25
C ASP A 64 -2.76 4.02 3.17
N ARG A 65 -2.58 3.28 4.26
CA ARG A 65 -1.44 3.47 5.18
C ARG A 65 -0.10 3.31 4.48
N ARG A 66 0.03 2.35 3.56
CA ARG A 66 1.28 2.12 2.81
C ARG A 66 1.55 3.19 1.78
N LEU A 67 0.54 3.68 1.07
CA LEU A 67 0.69 4.81 0.17
C LEU A 67 1.20 6.05 0.92
N GLN A 68 0.65 6.34 2.11
CA GLN A 68 1.14 7.43 2.95
C GLN A 68 2.59 7.21 3.44
N ALA A 69 2.95 5.99 3.82
CA ALA A 69 4.31 5.65 4.27
C ALA A 69 5.34 5.82 3.14
N LEU A 70 5.05 5.28 1.95
CA LEU A 70 5.89 5.39 0.76
C LEU A 70 6.02 6.86 0.30
N ARG A 71 4.94 7.65 0.41
CA ARG A 71 4.98 9.09 0.16
C ARG A 71 5.91 9.82 1.10
N LYS A 72 5.80 9.57 2.41
CA LYS A 72 6.70 10.17 3.41
C LYS A 72 8.15 9.72 3.25
N ALA A 73 8.38 8.54 2.69
CA ALA A 73 9.70 8.03 2.36
C ALA A 73 10.27 8.55 1.02
N GLY A 74 9.55 9.43 0.32
CA GLY A 74 9.98 9.99 -0.97
C GLY A 74 10.08 8.95 -2.08
N LYS A 75 9.30 7.87 -2.02
CA LYS A 75 9.28 6.81 -3.06
C LYS A 75 8.21 7.05 -4.11
N ILE A 76 7.11 7.68 -3.71
CA ILE A 76 5.96 7.99 -4.56
C ILE A 76 5.39 9.35 -4.15
N ARG A 77 4.60 9.96 -5.04
CA ARG A 77 3.83 11.17 -4.73
C ARG A 77 2.44 11.09 -5.34
N HIS A 78 1.51 11.87 -4.78
CA HIS A 78 0.17 12.03 -5.34
C HIS A 78 0.12 13.33 -6.15
N THR A 79 -0.37 13.27 -7.38
CA THR A 79 -0.40 14.42 -8.32
C THR A 79 -1.75 15.14 -8.36
N GLY A 80 -2.72 14.71 -7.54
CA GLY A 80 -4.13 15.13 -7.64
C GLY A 80 -4.93 14.29 -8.64
N LYS A 81 -4.27 13.72 -9.65
CA LYS A 81 -4.87 12.80 -10.64
C LYS A 81 -4.62 11.33 -10.33
N GLY A 82 -3.64 11.04 -9.47
CA GLY A 82 -3.27 9.68 -9.07
C GLY A 82 -1.89 9.64 -8.41
N TRP A 83 -1.39 8.43 -8.21
CA TRP A 83 -0.07 8.16 -7.67
C TRP A 83 0.95 7.97 -8.79
N VAL A 84 2.15 8.52 -8.60
CA VAL A 84 3.31 8.34 -9.48
C VAL A 84 4.54 7.99 -8.63
N ARG A 85 5.57 7.39 -9.23
CA ARG A 85 6.85 7.24 -8.52
C ARG A 85 7.52 8.59 -8.38
N GLU A 86 8.30 8.75 -7.32
CA GLU A 86 9.12 9.94 -7.18
C GLU A 86 10.17 9.97 -8.32
N GLY A 87 10.26 11.09 -9.05
CA GLY A 87 11.11 11.22 -10.24
C GLY A 87 10.42 10.92 -11.58
N ASP A 88 9.22 10.31 -11.59
CA ASP A 88 8.45 10.16 -12.82
C ASP A 88 7.77 11.49 -13.22
N ALA A 89 7.75 11.76 -14.53
CA ALA A 89 6.98 12.86 -15.10
C ALA A 89 5.48 12.65 -14.82
N ALA A 90 4.77 13.71 -14.41
CA ALA A 90 3.35 13.66 -14.05
C ALA A 90 2.44 13.70 -15.28
#